data_AF-A0A944SPT3-F1
#
_entry.id   AF-A0A944SPT3-F1
#
_cell.length_a   1.000
_cell.length_b   1.000
_cell.length_c   1.000
_cell.angle_alpha   90.00
_cell.angle_beta   90.00
_cell.angle_gamma   90.00
#
_symmetry.space_group_name_H-M   'P 1'
#
loop_
_entity.id
_entity.type
_entity.pdbx_description
1 polymer ?
#
loop_
_entity_poly.entity_id
_entity_poly.type
_entity_poly.pdbx_seq_one_letter_code
_entity_poly.pdbx_strand_id
1 'polypeptide(L)'
;MKFLLDFGPIVLFFIVYKFYGLYAAIYAMIASTFVQIMYSRATTGKFVTSQVLTFALLVVFGGISIILRDPAFVMWKVSVLYVIFALVLIGSNYVGSKTLLERMMGKELQLPRNT
;
A
#
# COMPACT_ATOMS: atom_id res chain seq x y z
N MET A 1 3.22 -6.16 19.86
CA MET A 1 4.00 -7.27 19.27
C MET A 1 3.48 -7.75 17.90
N LYS A 2 2.20 -7.58 17.56
CA LYS A 2 1.65 -7.92 16.22
C LYS A 2 2.28 -7.13 15.06
N PHE A 3 2.55 -5.84 15.30
CA PHE A 3 3.17 -4.93 14.33
C PHE A 3 4.55 -5.39 13.84
N LEU A 4 5.42 -5.93 14.71
CA LEU A 4 6.73 -6.44 14.27
C LEU A 4 6.61 -7.66 13.37
N LEU A 5 5.62 -8.53 13.62
CA LEU A 5 5.35 -9.68 12.75
C LEU A 5 4.78 -9.24 11.40
N ASP A 6 3.95 -8.20 11.37
CA ASP A 6 3.39 -7.62 10.13
C ASP A 6 4.46 -6.93 9.26
N PHE A 7 5.58 -6.50 9.86
CA PHE A 7 6.72 -5.93 9.12
C PHE A 7 7.67 -6.99 8.54
N GLY A 8 7.64 -8.22 9.02
CA GLY A 8 8.54 -9.30 8.59
C GLY A 8 8.57 -9.50 7.07
N PRO A 9 7.41 -9.70 6.40
CA PRO A 9 7.36 -9.85 4.95
C PRO A 9 7.90 -8.65 4.17
N ILE A 10 7.70 -7.45 4.70
CA ILE A 10 8.14 -6.19 4.07
C ILE A 10 9.66 -6.10 4.13
N VAL A 11 10.25 -6.33 5.30
CA VAL A 11 11.72 -6.31 5.46
C VAL A 11 12.36 -7.36 4.58
N LEU A 12 11.80 -8.58 4.55
CA LEU A 12 12.30 -9.68 3.73
C LEU A 12 12.19 -9.35 2.24
N PHE A 13 11.11 -8.71 1.79
CA PHE A 13 10.98 -8.21 0.43
C PHE A 13 12.11 -7.25 0.06
N PHE A 14 12.41 -6.25 0.89
CA PHE A 14 13.47 -5.29 0.58
C PHE A 14 14.86 -5.93 0.51
N ILE A 15 15.14 -6.89 1.40
CA ILE A 15 16.40 -7.64 1.38
C ILE A 15 16.50 -8.42 0.06
N VAL A 16 15.49 -9.23 -0.27
CA VAL A 16 15.50 -10.06 -1.48
C VAL A 16 15.53 -9.19 -2.74
N TYR A 17 14.79 -8.07 -2.76
CA TYR A 17 14.79 -7.13 -3.87
C TYR A 17 16.18 -6.59 -4.18
N LYS A 18 16.95 -6.24 -3.14
CA LYS A 18 18.30 -5.70 -3.28
C LYS A 18 19.29 -6.69 -3.90
N PHE A 19 19.14 -7.99 -3.62
CA PHE A 19 20.11 -9.01 -4.05
C PHE A 19 19.66 -9.84 -5.25
N TYR A 20 18.35 -10.08 -5.40
CA TYR A 20 17.78 -11.03 -6.37
C TYR A 20 16.73 -10.38 -7.30
N GLY A 21 16.44 -9.09 -7.14
CA GLY A 21 15.53 -8.33 -7.99
C GLY A 21 14.04 -8.49 -7.65
N LEU A 22 13.19 -7.86 -8.48
CA LEU A 22 11.75 -7.69 -8.23
C LEU A 22 10.98 -9.00 -8.09
N TYR A 23 11.18 -9.93 -9.02
CA TYR A 23 10.40 -11.17 -9.06
C TYR A 23 10.67 -12.05 -7.83
N ALA A 24 11.94 -12.24 -7.49
CA ALA A 24 12.33 -13.00 -6.30
C ALA A 24 11.75 -12.37 -5.02
N ALA A 25 11.74 -11.03 -4.95
CA ALA A 25 11.15 -10.31 -3.82
C ALA A 25 9.65 -10.56 -3.69
N ILE A 26 8.90 -10.52 -4.81
CA ILE A 26 7.46 -10.79 -4.82
C ILE A 26 7.17 -12.21 -4.33
N TYR A 27 7.89 -13.23 -4.83
CA TYR A 27 7.73 -14.61 -4.36
C TYR A 27 8.03 -14.75 -2.87
N ALA A 28 9.12 -14.13 -2.40
CA ALA A 28 9.53 -14.19 -1.01
C ALA A 28 8.53 -13.50 -0.07
N MET A 29 7.92 -12.40 -0.53
CA MET A 29 6.87 -11.68 0.19
C MET A 29 5.57 -12.49 0.27
N ILE A 30 5.13 -13.12 -0.82
CA ILE A 30 3.98 -14.03 -0.81
C ILE A 30 4.22 -15.19 0.18
N ALA A 31 5.38 -15.85 0.08
CA ALA A 31 5.72 -16.99 0.93
C ALA A 31 5.77 -16.61 2.41
N SER A 32 6.45 -15.51 2.76
CA SER A 32 6.54 -15.03 4.15
C SER A 32 5.18 -14.60 4.71
N THR A 33 4.35 -13.93 3.91
CA THR A 33 2.99 -13.53 4.34
C THR A 33 2.09 -14.75 4.57
N PHE A 34 2.22 -15.79 3.73
CA PHE A 34 1.52 -17.05 3.93
C PHE A 34 1.93 -17.73 5.25
N VAL A 35 3.24 -17.82 5.53
CA VAL A 35 3.77 -18.34 6.80
C VAL A 35 3.27 -17.51 7.97
N GLN A 36 3.23 -16.18 7.83
CA GLN A 36 2.74 -15.28 8.87
C GLN A 36 1.26 -15.51 9.19
N ILE A 37 0.41 -15.74 8.18
CA ILE A 37 -1.00 -16.07 8.37
C ILE A 37 -1.16 -17.42 9.06
N MET A 38 -0.38 -18.43 8.69
CA MET A 38 -0.41 -19.74 9.35
C MET A 38 0.02 -19.64 10.82
N TYR A 39 1.07 -18.87 11.12
CA TYR A 39 1.52 -18.61 12.48
C TYR A 39 0.48 -17.83 13.31
N SER A 40 -0.13 -16.80 12.69
CA SER A 40 -1.22 -16.01 13.28
C SER A 40 -2.43 -16.88 13.62
N ARG A 41 -2.77 -17.83 12.73
CA ARG A 41 -3.81 -18.84 12.97
C ARG A 41 -3.48 -19.77 14.12
N ALA A 42 -2.25 -20.30 14.17
CA ALA A 42 -1.81 -21.22 15.23
C ALA A 42 -1.82 -20.54 16.61
N THR A 43 -1.49 -19.25 16.67
CA THR A 43 -1.41 -18.49 17.94
C THR A 43 -2.77 -17.92 18.37
N THR A 44 -3.58 -17.42 17.44
CA THR A 44 -4.82 -16.68 17.74
C THR A 44 -6.08 -17.54 17.56
N GLY A 45 -5.97 -18.71 16.92
CA GLY A 45 -7.09 -19.64 16.67
C GLY A 45 -8.12 -19.17 15.64
N LYS A 46 -8.05 -17.92 15.17
CA LYS A 46 -8.96 -17.33 14.17
C LYS A 46 -8.18 -16.68 13.03
N PHE A 47 -8.74 -16.73 11.83
CA PHE A 47 -8.24 -15.91 10.73
C PHE A 47 -8.58 -14.45 10.98
N VAL A 48 -7.56 -13.60 11.05
CA VAL A 48 -7.76 -12.16 11.08
C VAL A 48 -8.17 -11.74 9.67
N THR A 49 -9.44 -11.39 9.46
CA THR A 49 -10.00 -11.02 8.15
C THR A 49 -9.15 -9.98 7.41
N SER A 50 -8.58 -9.02 8.15
CA SER A 50 -7.68 -8.01 7.59
C SER A 50 -6.40 -8.62 6.99
N GLN A 51 -5.75 -9.59 7.63
CA GLN A 51 -4.53 -10.23 7.10
C GLN A 51 -4.83 -11.09 5.88
N VAL A 52 -5.95 -11.83 5.89
CA VAL A 52 -6.36 -12.66 4.75
C VAL A 52 -6.71 -11.79 3.54
N LEU A 53 -7.42 -10.67 3.75
CA LEU A 53 -7.73 -9.73 2.68
C LEU A 53 -6.46 -9.12 2.09
N THR A 54 -5.53 -8.65 2.93
CA THR A 54 -4.24 -8.11 2.47
C THR A 54 -3.44 -9.15 1.69
N PHE A 55 -3.41 -10.41 2.12
CA PHE A 55 -2.75 -11.48 1.39
C PHE A 55 -3.42 -11.80 0.06
N ALA A 56 -4.76 -11.84 0.00
CA ALA A 56 -5.48 -12.01 -1.25
C ALA A 56 -5.15 -10.90 -2.26
N LEU A 57 -5.14 -9.64 -1.81
CA LEU A 57 -4.70 -8.52 -2.64
C LEU A 57 -3.25 -8.70 -3.08
N LEU A 58 -2.36 -9.07 -2.17
CA LEU A 58 -0.93 -9.27 -2.46
C LEU A 58 -0.71 -10.37 -3.51
N VAL A 59 -1.42 -11.49 -3.42
CA VAL A 59 -1.35 -12.58 -4.40
C VAL A 59 -1.90 -12.14 -5.75
N VAL A 60 -3.03 -11.42 -5.79
CA VAL A 60 -3.62 -10.93 -7.05
C VAL A 60 -2.69 -9.93 -7.71
N PHE A 61 -2.28 -8.87 -7.00
CA PHE A 61 -1.42 -7.83 -7.57
C PHE A 61 0.01 -8.32 -7.84
N GLY A 62 0.57 -9.15 -6.96
CA GLY A 62 1.89 -9.77 -7.13
C GLY A 62 1.88 -10.76 -8.29
N GLY A 63 0.83 -11.57 -8.43
CA GLY A 63 0.63 -12.49 -9.54
C GLY A 63 0.53 -11.78 -10.88
N ILE A 64 -0.28 -10.71 -10.97
CA ILE A 64 -0.35 -9.86 -12.16
C ILE A 64 1.03 -9.29 -12.51
N SER A 65 1.78 -8.82 -11.51
CA SER A 65 3.13 -8.27 -11.72
C SER A 65 4.12 -9.30 -12.27
N ILE A 66 3.99 -10.57 -11.87
CA ILE A 66 4.80 -11.68 -12.40
C ILE A 66 4.38 -12.03 -13.84
N ILE A 67 3.07 -12.06 -14.11
CA ILE A 67 2.53 -12.43 -15.43
C ILE A 67 2.90 -11.39 -16.49
N LEU A 68 2.80 -10.10 -16.16
CA LEU A 68 3.14 -9.02 -17.08
C LEU A 68 4.65 -8.99 -17.42
N ARG A 69 5.51 -9.61 -16.59
CA ARG A 69 6.97 -9.63 -16.73
C ARG A 69 7.60 -8.26 -17.05
N ASP A 70 6.92 -7.19 -16.67
CA ASP A 70 7.36 -5.82 -16.91
C ASP A 70 7.41 -5.07 -15.57
N PRO A 71 8.62 -4.72 -15.07
CA PRO A 71 8.78 -3.93 -13.85
C PRO A 71 8.12 -2.54 -13.96
N ALA A 72 7.86 -2.04 -15.18
CA ALA A 72 7.17 -0.78 -15.39
C ALA A 72 5.76 -0.80 -14.78
N PHE A 73 5.04 -1.92 -14.79
CA PHE A 73 3.68 -1.98 -14.23
C PHE A 73 3.65 -1.66 -12.72
N VAL A 74 4.62 -2.18 -11.97
CA VAL A 74 4.74 -1.91 -10.51
C VAL A 74 5.10 -0.46 -10.23
N MET A 75 5.95 0.15 -11.08
CA MET A 75 6.37 1.54 -10.94
C MET A 75 5.24 2.51 -11.32
N TRP A 76 4.52 2.22 -12.40
CA TRP A 76 3.44 3.07 -12.93
C TRP A 76 2.27 3.17 -11.97
N LYS A 77 2.02 2.18 -11.11
CA LYS A 77 0.95 2.27 -10.10
C LYS A 77 1.04 3.55 -9.25
N VAL A 78 2.27 3.94 -8.87
CA VAL A 78 2.51 5.11 -8.01
C VAL A 78 2.37 6.39 -8.83
N SER A 79 2.96 6.41 -10.02
CA SER A 79 2.87 7.55 -10.95
C SER A 79 1.43 7.87 -11.35
N VAL A 80 0.63 6.85 -11.70
CA VAL A 80 -0.79 7.01 -12.05
C VAL A 80 -1.58 7.58 -10.88
N LEU A 81 -1.30 7.14 -9.66
CA LEU A 81 -1.95 7.65 -8.45
C LEU A 81 -1.66 9.14 -8.26
N TYR A 82 -0.40 9.56 -8.48
CA TYR A 82 -0.04 10.98 -8.45
C TYR A 82 -0.70 11.80 -9.56
N VAL A 83 -0.81 11.25 -10.77
CA VAL A 83 -1.51 11.93 -11.88
C VAL A 83 -2.99 12.10 -11.55
N ILE A 84 -3.65 11.06 -11.04
CA ILE A 84 -5.05 11.15 -10.60
C ILE A 84 -5.17 12.20 -9.48
N PHE A 85 -4.28 12.17 -8.49
CA PHE A 85 -4.30 13.14 -7.40
C PHE A 85 -4.10 14.59 -7.89
N ALA A 86 -3.17 14.79 -8.81
CA ALA A 86 -2.93 16.09 -9.46
C ALA A 86 -4.15 16.56 -10.25
N LEU A 87 -4.78 15.68 -11.04
CA LEU A 87 -6.00 16.00 -11.78
C LEU A 87 -7.17 16.31 -10.85
N VAL A 88 -7.32 15.57 -9.75
CA VAL A 88 -8.34 15.83 -8.72
C VAL A 88 -8.12 17.19 -8.07
N LEU A 89 -6.87 17.54 -7.74
CA LEU A 89 -6.53 18.85 -7.19
C LEU A 89 -6.82 19.98 -8.18
N ILE A 90 -6.37 19.85 -9.43
CA ILE A 90 -6.60 20.84 -10.49
C ILE A 90 -8.10 20.98 -10.73
N GLY A 91 -8.82 19.86 -10.92
CA GLY A 91 -10.26 19.83 -11.13
C GLY A 91 -11.05 20.42 -9.96
N SER A 92 -10.55 20.29 -8.72
CA SER A 92 -11.18 20.89 -7.54
C SER A 92 -11.20 22.42 -7.56
N ASN A 93 -10.33 23.07 -8.34
CA ASN A 93 -10.38 24.52 -8.53
C ASN A 93 -11.61 24.95 -9.33
N TYR A 94 -12.16 24.05 -10.16
CA TYR A 94 -13.29 24.33 -11.04
C TYR A 94 -14.61 23.75 -10.52
N VAL A 95 -14.57 22.88 -9.49
CA VAL A 95 -15.74 22.19 -8.95
C VAL A 95 -15.94 22.52 -7.47
N GLY A 96 -16.90 23.40 -7.20
CA GLY A 96 -17.34 23.78 -5.85
C GLY A 96 -16.83 25.16 -5.40
N SER A 97 -17.36 25.64 -4.27
CA SER A 97 -17.02 26.95 -3.69
C SER A 97 -15.70 26.97 -2.90
N LYS A 98 -15.10 25.80 -2.65
CA LYS A 98 -13.85 25.62 -1.90
C LYS A 98 -13.03 24.51 -2.52
N THR A 99 -11.74 24.79 -2.76
CA THR A 99 -10.79 23.82 -3.34
C THR A 99 -10.57 22.64 -2.41
N LEU A 100 -10.13 21.49 -2.94
CA LEU A 100 -9.81 20.32 -2.11
C LEU A 100 -8.72 20.64 -1.09
N LEU A 101 -7.73 21.44 -1.48
CA LEU A 101 -6.69 21.97 -0.61
C LEU A 101 -7.28 22.78 0.55
N GLU A 102 -8.18 23.72 0.28
CA GLU A 102 -8.83 24.52 1.34
C GLU A 102 -9.62 23.65 2.31
N ARG A 103 -10.29 22.59 1.82
CA ARG A 103 -11.03 21.65 2.68
C ARG A 103 -10.13 20.79 3.55
N MET A 104 -8.98 20.37 3.02
CA MET A 104 -7.99 19.60 3.78
C MET A 104 -7.28 20.48 4.81
N MET A 105 -6.86 21.68 4.40
CA MET A 105 -6.15 22.63 5.24
C MET A 105 -7.05 23.27 6.31
N GLY A 106 -8.32 23.54 6.00
CA GLY A 106 -9.27 24.12 6.96
C GLY A 106 -9.62 23.22 8.14
N LYS A 107 -9.32 21.91 8.08
CA LYS A 107 -9.43 21.00 9.23
C LYS A 107 -8.23 21.10 10.18
N GLU A 108 -7.06 21.44 9.64
CA GLU A 108 -5.79 21.43 10.37
C GLU A 108 -5.32 22.85 10.75
N LEU A 109 -5.78 23.89 10.06
CA LEU A 109 -5.52 25.28 10.39
C LEU A 109 -6.58 25.84 11.34
N GLN A 110 -6.27 25.86 12.63
CA GLN A 110 -6.94 26.74 13.59
C GLN A 110 -6.35 28.15 13.45
N LEU A 111 -7.01 29.01 12.69
CA LEU A 111 -6.62 30.43 12.62
C LEU A 111 -7.00 31.12 13.94
N PRO A 112 -6.05 31.79 14.64
CA PRO A 112 -6.41 32.65 15.75
C PRO A 112 -7.29 33.79 15.20
N ARG A 113 -8.46 33.97 15.80
CA ARG A 113 -9.42 35.02 15.46
C ARG A 113 -8.83 36.34 15.92
N ASN A 114 -8.08 37.02 15.06
CA ASN A 114 -7.56 38.34 15.35
C ASN A 114 -8.71 39.35 15.25
N THR A 115 -9.09 39.90 16.41
CA THR A 115 -9.82 41.17 16.58
C THR A 115 -9.14 42.32 15.86
#